data_AF-A0A1Q6M8F2-F1
#
_entry.id   AF-A0A1Q6M8F2-F1
#
_cell.length_a   1.000
_cell.length_b   1.000
_cell.length_c   1.000
_cell.angle_alpha   90.00
_cell.angle_beta   90.00
_cell.angle_gamma   90.00
#
_symmetry.space_group_name_H-M   'P 1'
#
loop_
_entity.id
_entity.type
_entity.pdbx_description
1 polymer ?
#
loop_
_entity_poly.entity_id
_entity_poly.type
_entity_poly.pdbx_seq_one_letter_code
_entity_poly.pdbx_strand_id
1 'polypeptide(L)' 'MRPVWLSIDGMTHPLIDNNYESLSCPRICWYNYREENRKMVMTLNITINHCFVDCYPLSKAFNLIQEYFNNLTGIKK' A
#
# COMPACT_ATOMS: atom_id res chain seq x y z
N MET A 1 -11.55 -5.12 -3.11
CA MET A 1 -12.87 -4.59 -2.73
C MET A 1 -12.70 -3.09 -2.51
N ARG A 2 -13.30 -2.23 -3.34
CA ARG A 2 -13.09 -0.77 -3.31
C ARG A 2 -14.17 -0.08 -2.48
N PRO A 3 -13.88 0.50 -1.30
CA PRO A 3 -14.77 1.48 -0.71
C PRO A 3 -14.55 2.82 -1.44
N VAL A 4 -15.32 3.06 -2.51
CA VAL A 4 -15.21 4.27 -3.37
C VAL A 4 -15.75 5.53 -2.67
N TRP A 5 -16.18 5.43 -1.41
CA TRP A 5 -16.77 6.56 -0.66
C TRP A 5 -16.14 6.78 0.72
N LEU A 6 -15.15 5.98 1.12
CA LEU A 6 -14.54 6.10 2.44
C LEU A 6 -13.07 6.47 2.31
N SER A 7 -12.74 7.64 2.88
CA SER A 7 -11.36 8.00 3.20
C SER A 7 -11.04 7.40 4.56
N ILE A 8 -10.03 6.53 4.61
CA ILE A 8 -9.62 5.81 5.80
C ILE A 8 -8.13 6.09 6.01
N ASP A 9 -7.74 6.39 7.24
CA ASP A 9 -6.33 6.68 7.60
C ASP A 9 -5.49 5.41 7.76
N GLY A 10 -6.14 4.28 8.11
CA GLY A 10 -5.49 2.99 8.19
C GLY A 10 -6.48 1.83 8.17
N MET A 11 -6.06 0.70 7.62
CA MET A 11 -6.85 -0.54 7.66
C MET A 11 -5.94 -1.72 7.94
N THR A 12 -6.42 -2.64 8.75
CA THR A 12 -5.75 -3.91 8.99
C THR A 12 -6.66 -5.00 8.46
N HIS A 13 -6.19 -5.72 7.44
CA HIS A 13 -6.90 -6.91 7.01
C HIS A 13 -6.60 -8.05 7.99
N PRO A 14 -7.62 -8.69 8.60
CA PRO A 14 -7.38 -9.79 9.54
C PRO A 14 -6.69 -10.94 8.81
N LEU A 15 -5.63 -11.47 9.39
CA LEU A 15 -4.97 -12.68 8.92
C LEU A 15 -5.76 -13.88 9.48
N ILE A 16 -6.26 -14.74 8.58
CA ILE A 16 -7.01 -15.94 8.98
C ILE A 16 -6.02 -16.93 9.62
N ASP A 17 -6.32 -17.36 10.83
CA ASP A 17 -5.52 -18.35 11.55
C ASP A 17 -5.54 -19.71 10.81
N ASN A 18 -4.42 -20.44 10.84
CA ASN A 18 -4.20 -21.71 10.08
C ASN A 18 -4.14 -21.64 8.54
N ASN A 19 -4.08 -20.47 7.91
CA ASN A 19 -3.79 -20.35 6.48
C ASN A 19 -2.36 -19.85 6.22
N TYR A 20 -1.39 -20.75 6.32
CA TYR A 20 0.05 -20.43 6.20
C TYR A 20 0.43 -19.84 4.84
N GLU A 21 -0.24 -20.26 3.75
CA GLU A 21 0.02 -19.72 2.41
C GLU A 21 -0.34 -18.23 2.31
N SER A 22 -1.35 -17.80 3.07
CA SER A 22 -1.81 -16.41 3.09
C SER A 22 -0.87 -15.46 3.86
N LEU A 23 0.14 -16.01 4.55
CA LEU A 23 1.12 -15.28 5.35
C LEU A 23 2.30 -14.75 4.53
N SER A 24 2.59 -15.35 3.38
CA SER A 24 3.68 -14.93 2.48
C SER A 24 3.25 -13.86 1.49
N CYS A 25 1.94 -13.66 1.31
CA CYS A 25 1.38 -12.71 0.34
C CYS A 25 1.20 -11.31 0.97
N PRO A 26 1.94 -10.28 0.53
CA PRO A 26 1.72 -8.91 0.98
C PRO A 26 0.38 -8.39 0.46
N ARG A 27 -0.39 -7.72 1.32
CA ARG A 27 -1.68 -7.14 0.94
C ARG A 27 -1.54 -5.64 0.83
N ILE A 28 -1.95 -5.10 -0.32
CA ILE A 28 -1.90 -3.67 -0.61
C ILE A 28 -3.34 -3.17 -0.72
N CYS A 29 -3.65 -2.10 0.02
CA CYS A 29 -4.92 -1.40 -0.06
C CYS A 29 -4.66 0.08 -0.35
N TRP A 30 -5.38 0.63 -1.31
CA TRP A 30 -5.35 2.06 -1.64
C TRP A 30 -6.76 2.63 -1.60
N TYR A 31 -6.84 3.90 -1.23
CA TYR A 31 -8.08 4.64 -1.10
C TYR A 31 -8.24 5.67 -2.21
N ASN A 32 -9.36 6.39 -2.18
CA ASN A 32 -9.56 7.52 -3.07
C ASN A 32 -8.46 8.56 -2.88
N TYR A 33 -8.09 9.20 -3.98
CA TYR A 33 -7.26 10.38 -3.94
C TYR A 33 -8.08 11.58 -3.46
N ARG A 34 -7.43 12.52 -2.80
CA ARG A 34 -8.00 13.78 -2.33
C ARG A 34 -7.03 14.91 -2.64
N GLU A 35 -7.56 16.11 -2.88
CA GLU A 35 -6.73 17.30 -3.04
C GLU A 35 -6.48 17.94 -1.67
N GLU A 36 -5.22 18.06 -1.29
CA GLU A 36 -4.78 18.73 -0.08
C GLU A 36 -3.64 19.68 -0.43
N ASN A 37 -3.77 20.97 -0.08
CA ASN A 37 -2.70 21.97 -0.27
C ASN A 37 -2.13 22.01 -1.70
N ARG A 38 -3.02 21.96 -2.72
CA ARG A 38 -2.67 21.90 -4.16
C ARG A 38 -1.86 20.65 -4.56
N LYS A 39 -1.94 19.58 -3.77
CA LYS A 39 -1.34 18.28 -4.06
C LYS A 39 -2.42 17.21 -4.07
N MET A 40 -2.25 16.21 -4.95
CA MET A 40 -3.08 15.02 -4.98
C MET A 40 -2.49 13.99 -4.01
N VAL A 41 -3.21 13.68 -2.94
CA VAL A 41 -2.78 12.76 -1.89
C VAL A 41 -3.65 11.51 -1.94
N MET A 42 -3.02 10.34 -1.83
CA MET A 42 -3.70 9.04 -1.73
C MET A 42 -3.14 8.30 -0.53
N THR A 43 -4.02 7.72 0.29
CA THR A 43 -3.59 6.83 1.37
C THR A 43 -3.33 5.44 0.80
N LEU A 44 -2.13 4.92 1.04
CA LEU A 44 -1.71 3.57 0.68
C LEU A 44 -1.35 2.81 1.97
N ASN A 45 -1.92 1.63 2.13
CA ASN A 45 -1.64 0.74 3.25
C ASN A 45 -1.09 -0.59 2.75
N ILE A 46 0.01 -1.04 3.36
CA ILE A 46 0.67 -2.30 3.03
C ILE A 46 0.73 -3.15 4.30
N THR A 47 0.07 -4.31 4.26
CA THR A 47 0.13 -5.31 5.32
C THR A 47 1.11 -6.42 4.91
N ILE A 48 2.13 -6.63 5.74
CA ILE A 48 3.16 -7.66 5.57
C ILE A 48 3.20 -8.57 6.79
N ASN A 49 3.90 -9.69 6.66
CA ASN A 49 4.23 -10.54 7.78
C ASN A 49 5.69 -10.33 8.20
N HIS A 50 5.90 -10.01 9.48
CA HIS A 50 7.22 -9.79 10.07
C HIS A 50 8.14 -11.01 10.07
N CYS A 51 7.62 -12.22 9.86
CA CYS A 51 8.47 -13.39 9.63
C CYS A 51 9.30 -13.30 8.34
N PHE A 52 8.85 -12.52 7.35
CA PHE A 52 9.47 -12.42 6.03
C PHE A 52 10.05 -11.04 5.72
N VAL A 53 9.45 -9.98 6.26
CA VAL A 53 9.76 -8.61 5.88
C VAL A 53 9.85 -7.72 7.11
N ASP A 54 11.00 -7.08 7.29
CA ASP A 54 11.20 -6.08 8.33
C ASP A 54 10.75 -4.67 7.89
N CYS A 55 10.72 -3.73 8.84
CA CYS A 55 10.34 -2.35 8.58
C CYS A 55 11.25 -1.65 7.54
N TYR A 56 12.52 -2.05 7.43
CA TYR A 56 13.46 -1.43 6.49
C TYR A 56 13.13 -1.69 5.01
N PRO A 57 12.99 -2.95 4.54
CA PRO A 57 12.54 -3.21 3.18
C PRO A 57 11.14 -2.65 2.90
N LEU A 58 10.24 -2.63 3.90
CA LEU A 58 8.93 -1.99 3.78
C LEU A 58 9.06 -0.47 3.53
N SER A 59 9.92 0.23 4.28
CA SER A 59 10.20 1.66 4.07
C SER A 59 10.76 1.95 2.68
N LYS A 60 11.70 1.12 2.20
CA LYS A 60 12.22 1.21 0.83
C LYS A 60 11.11 1.08 -0.22
N ALA A 61 10.17 0.16 -0.03
CA ALA A 61 9.07 -0.02 -0.94
C ALA A 61 8.21 1.25 -1.06
N PHE A 62 7.87 1.90 0.06
CA PHE A 62 7.13 3.18 0.04
C PHE A 62 7.89 4.28 -0.70
N ASN A 63 9.20 4.40 -0.50
CA ASN A 63 10.03 5.39 -1.20
C ASN A 63 10.06 5.14 -2.71
N LEU A 64 10.23 3.88 -3.13
CA LEU A 64 10.23 3.50 -4.54
C LEU A 64 8.87 3.75 -5.20
N ILE A 65 7.77 3.45 -4.50
CA ILE A 65 6.42 3.73 -4.99
C ILE A 65 6.25 5.24 -5.25
N GLN A 66 6.68 6.08 -4.31
CA GLN A 66 6.61 7.53 -4.48
C GLN A 66 7.48 8.03 -5.64
N GLU A 67 8.67 7.45 -5.81
CA GLU A 67 9.56 7.76 -6.93
C GLU A 67 8.91 7.40 -8.28
N TYR A 68 8.29 6.23 -8.38
CA TYR A 68 7.59 5.80 -9.59
C TYR A 68 6.36 6.66 -9.90
N PHE A 69 5.64 7.15 -8.89
CA PHE A 69 4.55 8.11 -9.11
C PHE A 69 5.06 9.48 -9.59
N ASN A 70 6.23 9.93 -9.10
CA ASN A 70 6.82 11.20 -9.51
C ASN A 70 7.43 11.13 -10.92
N ASN A 71 8.08 10.01 -11.23
CA ASN A 71 8.81 9.77 -12.47
C ASN A 71 8.10 8.67 -13.27
N LEU A 72 7.02 9.03 -13.97
CA LEU A 72 6.21 8.12 -14.79
C LEU A 72 6.94 7.64 -16.08
N THR A 73 8.27 7.55 -16.05
CA THR A 73 9.15 7.34 -17.21
C THR A 73 9.37 5.87 -17.57
N GLY A 74 8.74 4.92 -16.88
CA GLY A 74 8.90 3.47 -17.09
C GLY A 74 7.78 2.77 -17.85
N ILE A 75 6.66 3.44 -18.14
CA ILE A 75 5.53 2.82 -18.84
C ILE A 75 5.68 3.09 -20.34
N LYS A 76 6.41 2.21 -21.04
CA LYS A 76 6.30 2.14 -22.51
C LYS A 76 4.88 1.67 -22.84
N LYS A 77 4.16 2.46 -23.64
CA LYS A 77 2.86 2.09 -24.22
C LYS A 77 2.98 0.83 -25.07
#